data_AF-Q5G5B7-F1
#
_entry.id   AF-Q5G5B7-F1
#
_cell.length_a   1.000
_cell.length_b   1.000
_cell.length_c   1.000
_cell.angle_alpha   90.00
_cell.angle_beta   90.00
_cell.angle_gamma   90.00
#
_symmetry.space_group_name_H-M   'P 1'
#
loop_
_entity.id
_entity.type
_entity.pdbx_description
1 polymer ?
#
loop_
_entity_poly.entity_id
_entity_poly.type
_entity_poly.pdbx_seq_one_letter_code
_entity_poly.pdbx_strand_id
1 'polypeptide(L)' 'MGYGAEYKYNPNYKDGKVKQQYLPDDLVGRRFLEERDLGTEIDPDLGEDGG' A
#
# COMPACT_ATOMS: atom_id res chain seq x y z
N MET A 1 12.90 25.52 4.10
CA MET A 1 12.05 24.68 3.24
C MET A 1 12.91 23.51 2.79
N GLY A 2 12.70 22.31 3.34
CA GLY A 2 13.62 21.18 3.16
C GLY A 2 12.88 19.87 2.96
N TYR A 3 11.81 19.88 2.18
CA TYR A 3 11.09 18.66 1.82
C TYR A 3 11.71 18.11 0.53
N GLY A 4 12.73 17.24 0.64
CA GLY A 4 13.26 16.49 -0.50
C GLY A 4 14.79 16.37 -0.63
N ALA A 5 15.58 17.04 0.22
CA ALA A 5 17.04 17.04 0.10
C ALA A 5 17.71 15.68 0.38
N GLU A 6 17.04 14.80 1.13
CA GLU A 6 17.52 13.44 1.45
C GLU A 6 16.69 12.33 0.78
N TYR A 7 15.97 12.67 -0.30
CA TYR A 7 15.22 11.66 -1.04
C TYR A 7 16.16 10.64 -1.67
N LYS A 8 15.94 9.37 -1.34
CA LYS A 8 16.69 8.24 -1.86
C LYS A 8 15.93 7.63 -3.02
N TYR A 9 16.55 7.67 -4.20
CA TYR A 9 15.97 7.10 -5.41
C TYR A 9 16.07 5.57 -5.42
N ASN A 10 14.93 4.87 -5.34
CA ASN A 10 14.84 3.42 -5.19
C ASN A 10 15.75 2.61 -6.14
N PRO A 11 15.83 2.91 -7.46
CA PRO A 11 16.67 2.15 -8.40
C PRO A 11 18.18 2.15 -8.10
N ASN A 12 18.67 3.07 -7.26
CA ASN A 12 20.09 3.12 -6.90
C ASN A 12 20.48 2.09 -5.81
N TYR A 13 19.51 1.42 -5.20
CA TYR A 13 19.73 0.50 -4.08
C TYR A 13 19.47 -0.95 -4.48
N LYS A 14 20.14 -1.87 -3.77
CA LYS A 14 19.97 -3.31 -3.98
C LYS A 14 18.49 -3.71 -3.89
N ASP A 15 18.02 -4.44 -4.90
CA ASP A 15 16.63 -4.89 -5.06
C ASP A 15 15.60 -3.74 -5.07
N GLY A 16 16.02 -2.50 -5.33
CA GLY A 16 15.15 -1.32 -5.29
C GLY A 16 14.70 -0.91 -3.88
N LYS A 17 15.25 -1.53 -2.83
CA LYS A 17 14.79 -1.36 -1.45
C LYS A 17 15.54 -0.25 -0.75
N VAL A 18 14.79 0.68 -0.16
CA VAL A 18 15.37 1.78 0.60
C VAL A 18 14.58 2.11 1.85
N LYS A 19 15.29 2.41 2.94
CA LYS A 19 14.70 2.96 4.17
C LYS A 19 14.48 4.46 3.99
N GLN A 20 13.25 4.82 3.68
CA GLN A 20 12.76 6.18 3.50
C GLN A 20 11.37 6.33 4.12
N GLN A 21 11.14 7.47 4.77
CA GLN A 21 9.84 7.84 5.30
C GLN A 21 8.99 8.42 4.16
N TYR A 22 7.91 7.73 3.78
CA TYR A 22 7.03 8.15 2.68
C TYR A 22 5.73 8.78 3.18
N LEU A 23 5.19 8.29 4.30
CA LEU A 23 4.03 8.89 4.94
C LEU A 23 4.47 10.04 5.86
N PRO A 24 3.67 11.12 5.96
CA PRO A 24 3.89 12.15 6.97
C PRO A 24 3.81 11.57 8.39
N ASP A 25 4.41 12.26 9.36
CA ASP A 25 4.55 11.77 10.74
C ASP A 25 3.21 11.36 11.37
N ASP A 26 2.15 12.15 11.16
CA ASP A 26 0.80 11.87 11.66
C ASP A 26 0.16 10.59 11.10
N LEU A 27 0.69 10.05 9.99
CA LEU A 27 0.17 8.88 9.31
C LEU A 27 1.10 7.66 9.41
N VAL A 28 2.22 7.78 10.13
CA VAL A 28 3.12 6.65 10.38
C VAL A 28 2.35 5.53 11.10
N GLY A 29 2.50 4.30 10.62
CA GLY A 29 1.82 3.12 11.16
C GLY A 29 0.40 2.89 10.60
N ARG A 30 -0.12 3.79 9.76
CA ARG A 30 -1.38 3.58 9.03
C ARG A 30 -1.13 2.70 7.81
N ARG A 31 -2.03 1.74 7.57
CA ARG A 31 -2.05 0.88 6.39
C ARG A 31 -3.35 1.12 5.63
N PHE A 32 -3.23 1.48 4.35
CA PHE A 32 -4.39 1.79 3.50
C PHE A 32 -4.79 0.63 2.59
N LEU A 33 -3.81 -0.13 2.10
CA LEU A 33 -4.06 -1.30 1.27
C LEU A 33 -4.16 -2.54 2.15
N GLU A 34 -5.24 -3.28 2.03
CA GLU A 34 -5.40 -4.60 2.65
C GLU A 34 -4.43 -5.62 2.05
N GLU A 35 -4.23 -6.74 2.74
CA GLU A 35 -3.37 -7.84 2.26
C GLU A 35 -4.02 -8.70 1.19
N ARG A 36 -5.34 -8.60 1.06
CA ARG A 36 -6.15 -9.47 0.21
C ARG A 36 -6.54 -8.70 -1.04
N ASP A 37 -6.28 -9.31 -2.19
CA ASP A 37 -6.66 -8.76 -3.49
C ASP A 37 -8.17 -8.87 -3.75
N LEU A 38 -8.87 -9.76 -3.02
CA LEU A 38 -10.30 -10.06 -3.21
C LEU A 38 -11.08 -9.90 -1.90
N GLY A 39 -12.28 -9.32 -2.01
CA GLY A 39 -13.23 -9.20 -0.90
C GLY A 39 -13.80 -10.56 -0.48
N THR A 40 -14.21 -10.67 0.78
CA THR A 40 -14.86 -11.87 1.33
C THR A 40 -16.38 -11.77 1.36
N GLU A 41 -16.92 -10.63 0.92
CA GLU A 41 -18.36 -10.39 0.92
C GLU A 41 -19.01 -11.24 -0.18
N ILE A 42 -19.96 -12.07 0.23
CA ILE A 42 -20.84 -12.78 -0.69
C ILE A 42 -22.05 -11.87 -0.88
N ASP A 43 -22.27 -11.43 -2.11
CA ASP A 43 -23.43 -10.63 -2.47
C ASP A 43 -24.71 -11.47 -2.24
N PRO A 44 -25.63 -11.04 -1.36
CA PRO A 44 -26.82 -11.81 -1.01
C PRO A 44 -27.88 -11.84 -2.13
N ASP A 45 -27.76 -10.96 -3.13
CA ASP A 45 -28.60 -10.88 -4.33
C ASP A 45 -27.99 -11.66 -5.51
N LEU A 46 -26.74 -12.14 -5.37
CA LEU A 46 -26.11 -13.07 -6.29
C LEU A 46 -26.75 -14.45 -6.13
N GLY A 47 -27.95 -14.58 -6.70
CA GLY A 47 -28.76 -15.79 -6.65
C GLY A 47 -27.99 -17.05 -7.10
N GLU A 48 -28.42 -18.20 -6.57
CA GLU A 48 -27.94 -19.53 -6.91
C GLU A 48 -28.29 -19.89 -8.36
N ASP A 49 -27.64 -19.27 -9.35
CA ASP A 49 -27.70 -19.67 -10.77
C ASP A 49 -26.29 -19.66 -11.34
N GLY A 50 -25.59 -20.76 -11.09
CA GLY A 50 -24.19 -20.92 -11.50
C GLY A 50 -23.62 -22.28 -11.14
N GLY A 51 -24.31 -23.36 -11.53
CA GLY A 51 -23.80 -24.73 -11.36
C GLY A 51 -24.82 -25.81 -11.70
#